data_AF-R4YUM3-F1
#
_entry.id   AF-R4YUM3-F1
#
_cell.length_a   1.000
_cell.length_b   1.000
_cell.length_c   1.000
_cell.angle_alpha   90.00
_cell.angle_beta   90.00
_cell.angle_gamma   90.00
#
_symmetry.space_group_name_H-M   'P 1'
#
loop_
_entity.id
_entity.type
_entity.pdbx_description
1 polymer ?
#
loop_
_entity_poly.entity_id
_entity_poly.type
_entity_poly.pdbx_seq_one_letter_code
_entity_poly.pdbx_strand_id
1 'polypeptide(L)'
;MQTSDKFSAVTLILTTSIIQWHSIQFWMEAAESIGFLWSIAIEAAAVWLWWHKKTALAFIASSLLMAGPLYSLSAPVYEGKQSEVALASSHQQQIDLSRASITALKQSLASYQQNSLSRVGWATRIDETRNALQAETANLKLLINAGPKLKQTPMPWLVIAIEVLGLAVLLLTQVLTIQALRGISVKSKQPETAEDSRHDYSELAHALSSRLSDTLSAEGLSQAEWARCNGVSTKSVSMLINHQKRSEAGKECISKNELSGIRNALG
;
A
#
# COMPACT_ATOMS: atom_id res chain seq x y z
N MET A 1 -5.88 27.47 24.72
CA MET A 1 -5.27 27.06 23.45
C MET A 1 -4.17 26.01 23.64
N GLN A 2 -3.23 26.15 24.58
CA GLN A 2 -2.12 25.19 24.81
C GLN A 2 -2.50 23.76 25.27
N THR A 3 -3.68 23.54 25.85
CA THR A 3 -4.08 22.20 26.35
C THR A 3 -4.61 21.29 25.25
N SER A 4 -5.19 21.87 24.19
CA SER A 4 -5.68 21.15 23.01
C SER A 4 -4.52 20.51 22.23
N ASP A 5 -3.45 21.26 22.00
CA ASP A 5 -2.30 20.79 21.24
C ASP A 5 -1.55 19.66 21.96
N LYS A 6 -1.48 19.73 23.30
CA LYS A 6 -0.88 18.68 24.13
C LYS A 6 -1.72 17.41 24.11
N PHE A 7 -3.05 17.52 24.20
CA PHE A 7 -3.95 16.37 24.09
C PHE A 7 -3.86 15.71 22.71
N SER A 8 -3.91 16.49 21.63
CA SER A 8 -3.75 15.97 20.27
C SER A 8 -2.41 15.29 20.05
N ALA A 9 -1.32 15.85 20.57
CA ALA A 9 0.00 15.23 20.47
C ALA A 9 0.07 13.89 21.24
N VAL A 10 -0.48 13.84 22.46
CA VAL A 10 -0.50 12.62 23.27
C VAL A 10 -1.38 11.55 22.63
N THR A 11 -2.56 11.90 22.13
CA THR A 11 -3.44 10.95 21.43
C THR A 11 -2.76 10.43 20.16
N LEU A 12 -2.08 11.29 19.40
CA LEU A 12 -1.39 10.88 18.18
C LEU A 12 -0.23 9.93 18.50
N ILE A 13 0.60 10.25 19.48
CA ILE A 13 1.69 9.36 19.94
C ILE A 13 1.13 8.01 20.38
N LEU A 14 0.09 8.00 21.23
CA LEU A 14 -0.51 6.78 21.74
C LEU A 14 -1.07 5.91 20.61
N THR A 15 -1.80 6.53 19.67
CA THR A 15 -2.42 5.82 18.54
C THR A 15 -1.35 5.24 17.60
N THR A 16 -0.32 6.04 17.28
CA THR A 16 0.81 5.60 16.46
C THR A 16 1.59 4.48 17.15
N SER A 17 1.84 4.57 18.46
CA SER A 17 2.53 3.51 19.21
C SER A 17 1.76 2.20 19.23
N ILE A 18 0.43 2.24 19.39
CA ILE A 18 -0.41 1.04 19.34
C ILE A 18 -0.36 0.40 17.94
N ILE A 19 -0.46 1.21 16.88
CA ILE A 19 -0.38 0.72 15.50
C ILE A 19 1.01 0.13 15.19
N GLN A 20 2.08 0.82 15.62
CA GLN A 20 3.47 0.35 15.48
C GLN A 20 3.69 -0.98 16.20
N TRP A 21 3.18 -1.12 17.42
CA TRP A 21 3.28 -2.37 18.19
C TRP A 21 2.71 -3.57 17.42
N HIS A 22 1.48 -3.45 16.93
CA HIS A 22 0.82 -4.53 16.19
C HIS A 22 1.44 -4.77 14.80
N SER A 23 1.92 -3.71 14.15
CA SER A 23 2.66 -3.83 12.88
C SER A 23 3.97 -4.59 13.06
N ILE A 24 4.75 -4.28 14.10
CA ILE A 24 6.02 -4.96 14.40
C ILE A 24 5.77 -6.46 14.66
N GLN A 25 4.77 -6.80 15.48
CA GLN A 25 4.43 -8.19 15.78
C GLN A 25 4.11 -8.98 14.50
N PHE A 26 3.25 -8.42 13.64
CA PHE A 26 2.89 -9.04 12.36
C PHE A 26 4.11 -9.27 11.46
N TRP A 27 4.96 -8.24 11.30
CA TRP A 27 6.12 -8.37 10.43
C TRP A 27 7.19 -9.29 11.02
N MET A 28 7.32 -9.39 12.35
CA MET A 28 8.20 -10.37 12.97
C MET A 28 7.71 -11.80 12.79
N GLU A 29 6.41 -12.04 12.72
CA GLU A 29 5.88 -13.36 12.35
C GLU A 29 6.08 -13.67 10.86
N ALA A 30 5.92 -12.68 9.98
CA ALA A 30 6.02 -12.86 8.54
C ALA A 30 7.46 -12.90 7.99
N ALA A 31 8.38 -12.16 8.60
CA ALA A 31 9.76 -11.97 8.12
C ALA A 31 10.81 -12.17 9.24
N GLU A 32 10.43 -12.86 10.31
CA GLU A 32 11.29 -13.24 11.43
C GLU A 32 12.06 -12.02 12.01
N SER A 33 13.36 -12.17 12.25
CA SER A 33 14.21 -11.14 12.86
C SER A 33 14.28 -9.80 12.10
N ILE A 34 13.95 -9.78 10.80
CA ILE A 34 14.01 -8.59 9.95
C ILE A 34 12.65 -7.85 9.93
N GLY A 35 11.59 -8.47 10.45
CA GLY A 35 10.24 -7.92 10.47
C GLY A 35 10.11 -6.54 11.11
N PHE A 36 10.82 -6.30 12.21
CA PHE A 36 10.80 -5.00 12.88
C PHE A 36 11.30 -3.86 11.96
N LEU A 37 12.32 -4.12 11.13
CA LEU A 37 12.87 -3.14 10.19
C LEU A 37 11.86 -2.79 9.10
N TRP A 38 11.09 -3.79 8.64
CA TRP A 38 10.03 -3.57 7.67
C TRP A 38 8.89 -2.72 8.20
N SER A 39 8.46 -2.94 9.45
CA SER A 39 7.43 -2.12 10.09
C SER A 39 7.83 -0.64 10.15
N ILE A 40 9.06 -0.36 10.56
CA ILE A 40 9.60 1.01 10.64
C ILE A 40 9.77 1.62 9.24
N ALA A 41 10.27 0.84 8.28
CA ALA A 41 10.46 1.32 6.91
C ALA A 41 9.13 1.69 6.23
N ILE A 42 8.07 0.90 6.45
CA ILE A 42 6.74 1.16 5.89
C ILE A 42 6.12 2.41 6.52
N GLU A 43 6.27 2.60 7.83
CA GLU A 43 5.80 3.83 8.50
C GLU A 43 6.54 5.06 7.96
N ALA A 44 7.87 5.01 7.88
CA ALA A 44 8.68 6.09 7.34
C ALA A 44 8.29 6.42 5.88
N ALA A 45 8.02 5.39 5.07
CA ALA A 45 7.54 5.56 3.70
C ALA A 45 6.15 6.21 3.65
N ALA A 46 5.22 5.82 4.52
CA ALA A 46 3.89 6.42 4.57
C ALA A 46 3.95 7.91 4.92
N VAL A 47 4.74 8.28 5.94
CA VAL A 47 4.95 9.68 6.34
C VAL A 47 5.58 10.50 5.21
N TRP A 48 6.60 9.93 4.55
CA TRP A 48 7.27 10.59 3.43
C TRP A 48 6.33 10.81 2.21
N LEU A 49 5.46 9.84 1.92
CA LEU A 49 4.47 9.95 0.84
C LEU A 49 3.37 10.98 1.13
N TRP A 50 2.92 11.08 2.38
CA TRP A 50 2.02 12.15 2.83
C TRP A 50 2.68 13.52 2.67
N TRP A 51 3.96 13.64 3.04
CA TRP A 51 4.74 14.87 2.89
C TRP A 51 4.85 15.35 1.44
N HIS A 52 5.09 14.43 0.49
CA HIS A 52 5.19 14.77 -0.94
C HIS A 52 3.82 14.92 -1.64
N LYS A 53 2.71 15.01 -0.90
CA LYS A 53 1.33 15.16 -1.40
C LYS A 53 0.92 14.07 -2.40
N LYS A 54 1.55 12.88 -2.34
CA LYS A 54 1.18 11.71 -3.15
C LYS A 54 0.09 10.93 -2.42
N THR A 55 -1.06 11.57 -2.27
CA THR A 55 -2.19 11.10 -1.44
C THR A 55 -2.61 9.67 -1.71
N ALA A 56 -2.74 9.26 -2.98
CA ALA A 56 -3.12 7.88 -3.32
C ALA A 56 -2.11 6.82 -2.81
N LEU A 57 -0.81 7.10 -2.94
CA LEU A 57 0.26 6.21 -2.47
C LEU A 57 0.41 6.24 -0.95
N ALA A 58 0.15 7.41 -0.34
CA ALA A 58 0.17 7.56 1.09
C ALA A 58 -0.97 6.76 1.75
N PHE A 59 -2.17 6.78 1.16
CA PHE A 59 -3.28 5.89 1.55
C PHE A 59 -2.94 4.42 1.43
N ILE A 60 -2.24 4.03 0.37
CA ILE A 60 -1.76 2.67 0.13
C ILE A 60 -0.78 2.23 1.23
N ALA A 61 0.23 3.05 1.52
CA ALA A 61 1.23 2.74 2.55
C ALA A 61 0.60 2.69 3.95
N SER A 62 -0.34 3.60 4.26
CA SER A 62 -1.14 3.56 5.49
C SER A 62 -2.04 2.34 5.57
N SER A 63 -2.63 1.90 4.45
CA SER A 63 -3.45 0.67 4.40
C SER A 63 -2.59 -0.58 4.63
N LEU A 64 -1.37 -0.60 4.08
CA LEU A 64 -0.41 -1.69 4.29
C LEU A 64 0.07 -1.74 5.75
N LEU A 65 0.29 -0.60 6.38
CA LEU A 65 0.62 -0.51 7.81
C LEU A 65 -0.54 -1.03 8.68
N MET A 66 -1.80 -0.79 8.26
CA MET A 66 -2.99 -1.31 8.94
C MET A 66 -3.28 -2.78 8.66
N ALA A 67 -2.68 -3.39 7.62
CA ALA A 67 -2.93 -4.78 7.26
C ALA A 67 -2.53 -5.75 8.38
N GLY A 68 -1.39 -5.52 9.04
CA GLY A 68 -0.94 -6.34 10.18
C GLY A 68 -1.87 -6.27 11.39
N PRO A 69 -2.18 -5.07 11.92
CA PRO A 69 -3.18 -4.90 12.98
C PRO A 69 -4.56 -5.48 12.63
N LEU A 70 -5.07 -5.25 11.41
CA LEU A 70 -6.33 -5.82 10.95
C LEU A 70 -6.28 -7.35 10.85
N TYR A 71 -5.17 -7.93 10.39
CA TYR A 71 -4.97 -9.37 10.40
C TYR A 71 -4.98 -9.92 11.83
N SER A 72 -4.21 -9.33 12.75
CA SER A 72 -4.16 -9.79 14.15
C SER A 72 -5.52 -9.74 14.86
N LEU A 73 -6.40 -8.80 14.49
CA LEU A 73 -7.75 -8.69 15.03
C LEU A 73 -8.75 -9.63 14.35
N SER A 74 -8.53 -9.98 13.08
CA SER A 74 -9.45 -10.80 12.29
C SER A 74 -9.07 -12.29 12.28
N ALA A 75 -7.81 -12.63 12.48
CA ALA A 75 -7.27 -13.99 12.58
C ALA A 75 -7.98 -14.83 13.65
N PRO A 76 -8.12 -14.39 14.92
CA PRO A 76 -8.79 -15.21 15.93
C PRO A 76 -10.28 -15.43 15.63
N VAL A 77 -10.93 -14.47 14.96
CA VAL A 77 -12.32 -14.61 14.49
C VAL A 77 -12.39 -15.61 13.32
N TYR A 78 -11.39 -15.63 12.45
CA TYR A 78 -11.29 -16.52 11.30
C TYR A 78 -10.97 -17.97 11.71
N GLU A 79 -10.00 -18.17 12.60
CA GLU A 79 -9.63 -19.48 13.14
C GLU A 79 -10.75 -20.09 14.00
N GLY A 80 -11.43 -19.26 14.79
CA GLY A 80 -12.64 -19.64 15.51
C GLY A 80 -13.77 -20.11 14.58
N LYS A 81 -13.85 -19.54 13.38
CA LYS A 81 -14.85 -19.92 12.36
C LYS A 81 -14.44 -21.15 11.54
N GLN A 82 -13.16 -21.32 11.21
CA GLN A 82 -12.68 -22.54 10.55
C GLN A 82 -12.81 -23.78 11.44
N SER A 83 -12.48 -23.65 12.73
CA SER A 83 -12.66 -24.73 13.70
C SER A 83 -14.14 -25.13 13.85
N GLU A 84 -15.05 -24.16 13.82
CA GLU A 84 -16.51 -24.40 13.83
C GLU A 84 -16.99 -25.16 12.57
N VAL A 85 -16.43 -24.83 11.39
CA VAL A 85 -16.72 -25.54 10.13
C VAL A 85 -16.19 -26.97 10.15
N ALA A 86 -14.95 -27.18 10.60
CA ALA A 86 -14.36 -28.52 10.72
C ALA A 86 -15.12 -29.39 11.72
N LEU A 87 -15.61 -28.80 12.81
CA LEU A 87 -16.44 -29.47 13.79
C LEU A 87 -17.81 -29.87 13.19
N ALA A 88 -18.42 -28.98 12.41
CA ALA A 88 -19.69 -29.25 11.73
C ALA A 88 -19.57 -30.34 10.65
N SER A 89 -18.50 -30.33 9.86
CA SER A 89 -18.24 -31.37 8.86
C SER A 89 -17.96 -32.73 9.51
N SER A 90 -17.16 -32.75 10.58
CA SER A 90 -16.89 -33.97 11.35
C SER A 90 -18.18 -34.54 11.98
N HIS A 91 -19.02 -33.68 12.54
CA HIS A 91 -20.33 -34.07 13.08
C HIS A 91 -21.25 -34.65 12.00
N GLN A 92 -21.30 -34.02 10.82
CA GLN A 92 -22.07 -34.53 9.69
C GLN A 92 -21.56 -35.90 9.21
N GLN A 93 -20.24 -36.07 9.14
CA GLN A 93 -19.62 -37.35 8.80
C GLN A 93 -19.97 -38.45 9.82
N GLN A 94 -20.01 -38.13 11.12
CA GLN A 94 -20.44 -39.09 12.16
C GLN A 94 -21.90 -39.52 11.99
N ILE A 95 -22.80 -38.57 11.65
CA ILE A 95 -24.20 -38.88 11.35
C ILE A 95 -24.31 -39.84 10.16
N ASP A 96 -23.56 -39.59 9.09
CA ASP A 96 -23.63 -40.39 7.87
C ASP A 96 -23.03 -41.79 8.08
N LEU A 97 -21.95 -41.91 8.87
CA LEU A 97 -21.39 -43.20 9.29
C LEU A 97 -22.38 -44.00 10.15
N SER A 98 -23.05 -43.38 11.13
CA SER A 98 -24.05 -44.07 11.96
C SER A 98 -25.26 -44.50 11.13
N ARG A 99 -25.72 -43.69 10.16
CA ARG A 99 -26.77 -44.09 9.19
C ARG A 99 -26.36 -45.29 8.34
N ALA A 100 -25.12 -45.31 7.86
CA ALA A 100 -24.59 -46.44 7.09
C ALA A 100 -24.54 -47.71 7.96
N SER A 101 -24.08 -47.59 9.21
CA SER A 101 -24.05 -48.69 10.18
C SER A 101 -25.46 -49.25 10.47
N ILE A 102 -26.45 -48.39 10.71
CA ILE A 102 -27.85 -48.79 10.90
C ILE A 102 -28.39 -49.53 9.67
N THR A 103 -28.03 -49.07 8.47
CA THR A 103 -28.45 -49.72 7.22
C THR A 103 -27.84 -51.12 7.09
N ALA A 104 -26.55 -51.25 7.37
CA ALA A 104 -25.86 -52.55 7.37
C ALA A 104 -26.44 -53.51 8.43
N LEU A 105 -26.69 -53.03 9.64
CA LEU A 105 -27.31 -53.82 10.72
C LEU A 105 -28.72 -54.29 10.36
N LYS A 106 -29.53 -53.44 9.72
CA LYS A 106 -30.86 -53.84 9.21
C LYS A 106 -30.77 -54.94 8.15
N GLN A 107 -29.81 -54.82 7.23
CA GLN A 107 -29.59 -55.82 6.18
C GLN A 107 -29.11 -57.16 6.76
N SER A 108 -28.17 -57.13 7.71
CA SER A 108 -27.71 -58.32 8.43
C SER A 108 -28.85 -58.98 9.21
N LEU A 109 -29.68 -58.19 9.90
CA LEU A 109 -30.83 -58.69 10.65
C LEU A 109 -31.85 -59.37 9.74
N ALA A 110 -32.20 -58.77 8.60
CA ALA A 110 -33.08 -59.39 7.61
C ALA A 110 -32.50 -60.73 7.10
N SER A 111 -31.19 -60.77 6.86
CA SER A 111 -30.50 -61.99 6.39
C SER A 111 -30.50 -63.09 7.44
N TYR A 112 -30.26 -62.75 8.72
CA TYR A 112 -30.31 -63.72 9.82
C TYR A 112 -31.73 -64.24 10.07
N GLN A 113 -32.73 -63.37 9.97
CA GLN A 113 -34.13 -63.77 10.06
C GLN A 113 -34.52 -64.74 8.94
N GLN A 114 -34.13 -64.45 7.70
CA GLN A 114 -34.38 -65.34 6.57
C GLN A 114 -33.69 -66.70 6.76
N ASN A 115 -32.43 -66.71 7.19
CA ASN A 115 -31.68 -67.95 7.45
C ASN A 115 -32.23 -68.75 8.64
N SER A 116 -32.86 -68.08 9.61
CA SER A 116 -33.47 -68.75 10.77
C SER A 116 -34.69 -69.60 10.41
N LEU A 117 -35.32 -69.35 9.25
CA LEU A 117 -36.45 -70.16 8.76
C LEU A 117 -36.01 -71.58 8.33
N SER A 118 -34.75 -71.75 7.95
CA SER A 118 -34.21 -73.02 7.42
C SER A 118 -33.11 -73.65 8.29
N ARG A 119 -32.52 -72.91 9.23
CA ARG A 119 -31.40 -73.35 10.07
C ARG A 119 -31.58 -72.93 11.53
N VAL A 120 -31.18 -73.79 12.47
CA VAL A 120 -31.17 -73.50 13.91
C VAL A 120 -29.88 -72.78 14.34
N GLY A 121 -29.93 -72.05 15.48
CA GLY A 121 -28.77 -71.38 16.08
C GLY A 121 -28.62 -69.88 15.78
N TRP A 122 -29.56 -69.26 15.07
CA TRP A 122 -29.50 -67.82 14.73
C TRP A 122 -30.07 -66.88 15.80
N ALA A 123 -30.81 -67.41 16.78
CA ALA A 123 -31.49 -66.59 17.79
C ALA A 123 -30.54 -65.60 18.50
N THR A 124 -29.40 -66.08 18.97
CA THR A 124 -28.39 -65.24 19.63
C THR A 124 -27.86 -64.14 18.71
N ARG A 125 -27.59 -64.44 17.44
CA ARG A 125 -27.10 -63.44 16.45
C ARG A 125 -28.17 -62.41 16.11
N ILE A 126 -29.44 -62.83 16.04
CA ILE A 126 -30.57 -61.93 15.81
C ILE A 126 -30.73 -60.97 16.99
N ASP A 127 -30.66 -61.48 18.23
CA ASP A 127 -30.81 -60.65 19.42
C ASP A 127 -29.62 -59.71 19.64
N GLU A 128 -28.38 -60.18 19.40
CA GLU A 128 -27.19 -59.32 19.37
C GLU A 128 -27.32 -58.19 18.34
N THR A 129 -27.76 -58.51 17.12
CA THR A 129 -27.93 -57.52 16.05
C THR A 129 -29.07 -56.54 16.35
N ARG A 130 -30.16 -56.99 16.98
CA ARG A 130 -31.26 -56.11 17.44
C ARG A 130 -30.77 -55.14 18.50
N ASN A 131 -30.00 -55.62 19.48
CA ASN A 131 -29.45 -54.79 20.55
C ASN A 131 -28.47 -53.74 19.98
N ALA A 132 -27.59 -54.16 19.07
CA ALA A 132 -26.67 -53.25 18.37
C ALA A 132 -27.42 -52.19 17.54
N LEU A 133 -28.48 -52.59 16.83
CA LEU A 133 -29.32 -51.67 16.06
C LEU A 133 -30.02 -50.64 16.95
N GLN A 134 -30.52 -51.07 18.11
CA GLN A 134 -31.16 -50.18 19.08
C GLN A 134 -30.16 -49.19 19.69
N ALA A 135 -28.95 -49.63 20.00
CA ALA A 135 -27.88 -48.78 20.52
C ALA A 135 -27.45 -47.72 19.49
N GLU A 136 -27.23 -48.10 18.23
CA GLU A 136 -26.87 -47.16 17.15
C GLU A 136 -27.98 -46.17 16.82
N THR A 137 -29.25 -46.60 16.82
CA THR A 137 -30.36 -45.66 16.61
C THR A 137 -30.53 -44.68 17.78
N ALA A 138 -30.22 -45.08 19.01
CA ALA A 138 -30.19 -44.15 20.15
C ALA A 138 -29.03 -43.15 20.01
N ASN A 139 -27.83 -43.61 19.61
CA ASN A 139 -26.68 -42.76 19.37
C ASN A 139 -26.95 -41.73 18.25
N LEU A 140 -27.54 -42.17 17.12
CA LEU A 140 -27.92 -41.27 16.03
C LEU A 140 -28.89 -40.17 16.49
N LYS A 141 -29.86 -40.50 17.36
CA LYS A 141 -30.78 -39.49 17.92
C LYS A 141 -30.04 -38.46 18.77
N LEU A 142 -29.05 -38.88 19.55
CA LEU A 142 -28.22 -37.97 20.34
C LEU A 142 -27.38 -37.05 19.43
N LEU A 143 -26.74 -37.61 18.40
CA LEU A 143 -25.98 -36.84 17.40
C LEU A 143 -26.86 -35.81 16.69
N ILE A 144 -28.03 -36.20 16.21
CA ILE A 144 -28.96 -35.27 15.54
C ILE A 144 -29.42 -34.15 16.48
N ASN A 145 -29.71 -34.46 17.74
CA ASN A 145 -30.13 -33.47 18.74
C ASN A 145 -28.99 -32.51 19.15
N ALA A 146 -27.73 -32.90 18.98
CA ALA A 146 -26.57 -32.04 19.22
C ALA A 146 -26.29 -31.06 18.07
N GLY A 147 -26.75 -31.37 16.85
CA GLY A 147 -26.52 -30.58 15.63
C GLY A 147 -27.10 -29.16 15.52
N PRO A 148 -28.20 -28.75 16.20
CA PRO A 148 -28.80 -27.41 16.01
C PRO A 148 -27.91 -26.21 16.40
N LYS A 149 -26.79 -26.44 17.09
CA LYS A 149 -25.90 -25.38 17.61
C LYS A 149 -24.84 -24.89 16.62
N LEU A 150 -24.77 -25.44 15.40
CA LEU A 150 -23.65 -25.24 14.46
C LEU A 150 -24.02 -24.56 13.13
N LYS A 151 -25.12 -23.81 13.07
CA LYS A 151 -25.56 -23.11 11.85
C LYS A 151 -25.50 -21.59 12.00
N GLN A 152 -24.54 -20.92 11.34
CA GLN A 152 -24.69 -20.34 9.99
C GLN A 152 -23.60 -19.29 9.65
N THR A 153 -23.31 -19.25 8.34
CA THR A 153 -22.31 -18.53 7.51
C THR A 153 -22.56 -17.00 7.37
N PRO A 154 -21.64 -16.14 6.81
CA PRO A 154 -21.04 -16.18 5.44
C PRO A 154 -19.51 -15.87 5.40
N MET A 155 -18.72 -15.90 4.31
CA MET A 155 -18.51 -16.69 3.08
C MET A 155 -17.08 -16.31 2.58
N PRO A 156 -16.22 -17.26 2.12
CA PRO A 156 -14.75 -17.10 1.99
C PRO A 156 -14.16 -16.16 0.92
N TRP A 157 -14.98 -15.48 0.12
CA TRP A 157 -14.51 -14.63 -0.99
C TRP A 157 -13.87 -13.30 -0.53
N LEU A 158 -14.21 -12.82 0.67
CA LEU A 158 -13.69 -11.55 1.20
C LEU A 158 -12.18 -11.60 1.50
N VAL A 159 -11.67 -12.74 1.99
CA VAL A 159 -10.25 -12.89 2.34
C VAL A 159 -9.38 -12.90 1.08
N ILE A 160 -9.80 -13.66 0.06
CA ILE A 160 -9.13 -13.73 -1.24
C ILE A 160 -9.13 -12.35 -1.92
N ALA A 161 -10.23 -11.59 -1.80
CA ALA A 161 -10.33 -10.24 -2.36
C ALA A 161 -9.34 -9.26 -1.70
N ILE A 162 -9.13 -9.37 -0.38
CA ILE A 162 -8.20 -8.50 0.36
C ILE A 162 -6.73 -8.84 0.00
N GLU A 163 -6.39 -10.11 -0.13
CA GLU A 163 -5.03 -10.55 -0.50
C GLU A 163 -4.64 -10.13 -1.93
N VAL A 164 -5.55 -10.32 -2.90
CA VAL A 164 -5.32 -9.93 -4.30
C VAL A 164 -5.16 -8.40 -4.43
N LEU A 165 -5.93 -7.64 -3.66
CA LEU A 165 -5.82 -6.18 -3.64
C LEU A 165 -4.47 -5.73 -3.04
N GLY A 166 -4.01 -6.37 -1.98
CA GLY A 166 -2.70 -6.10 -1.36
C GLY A 166 -1.52 -6.31 -2.31
N LEU A 167 -1.53 -7.41 -3.08
CA LEU A 167 -0.50 -7.72 -4.07
C LEU A 167 -0.46 -6.71 -5.23
N ALA A 168 -1.63 -6.32 -5.76
CA ALA A 168 -1.72 -5.34 -6.83
C ALA A 168 -1.16 -3.97 -6.41
N VAL A 169 -1.43 -3.58 -5.17
CA VAL A 169 -0.97 -2.33 -4.58
C VAL A 169 0.56 -2.31 -4.41
N LEU A 170 1.17 -3.42 -3.98
CA LEU A 170 2.63 -3.54 -3.86
C LEU A 170 3.33 -3.43 -5.22
N LEU A 171 2.81 -4.09 -6.25
CA LEU A 171 3.36 -4.02 -7.61
C LEU A 171 3.28 -2.61 -8.20
N LEU A 172 2.17 -1.91 -8.01
CA LEU A 172 2.02 -0.52 -8.46
C LEU A 172 2.98 0.43 -7.73
N THR A 173 3.20 0.19 -6.44
CA THR A 173 4.14 0.98 -5.63
C THR A 173 5.58 0.77 -6.12
N GLN A 174 5.97 -0.45 -6.47
CA GLN A 174 7.29 -0.76 -7.06
C GLN A 174 7.49 -0.09 -8.43
N VAL A 175 6.47 -0.08 -9.30
CA VAL A 175 6.57 0.60 -10.61
C VAL A 175 6.76 2.12 -10.42
N LEU A 176 6.06 2.71 -9.44
CA LEU A 176 6.10 4.14 -9.18
C LEU A 176 7.41 4.58 -8.49
N THR A 177 8.00 3.77 -7.61
CA THR A 177 9.33 4.04 -7.06
C THR A 177 10.42 3.99 -8.14
N ILE A 178 10.34 3.03 -9.08
CA ILE A 178 11.24 2.96 -10.23
C ILE A 178 11.07 4.19 -11.13
N GLN A 179 9.84 4.63 -11.39
CA GLN A 179 9.57 5.86 -12.15
C GLN A 179 10.04 7.12 -11.43
N ALA A 180 9.88 7.20 -10.11
CA ALA A 180 10.39 8.31 -9.30
C ALA A 180 11.91 8.33 -9.29
N LEU A 181 12.59 7.18 -9.17
CA LEU A 181 14.05 7.09 -9.27
C LEU A 181 14.56 7.47 -10.66
N ARG A 182 13.87 7.06 -11.73
CA ARG A 182 14.17 7.53 -13.10
C ARG A 182 13.90 9.02 -13.25
N GLY A 183 12.82 9.53 -12.67
CA GLY A 183 12.46 10.95 -12.67
C GLY A 183 13.46 11.80 -11.88
N ILE A 184 13.98 11.31 -10.76
CA ILE A 184 15.04 11.95 -9.97
C ILE A 184 16.39 11.82 -10.69
N SER A 185 16.66 10.73 -11.40
CA SER A 185 17.86 10.63 -12.26
C SER A 185 17.82 11.63 -13.43
N VAL A 186 16.63 11.86 -14.01
CA VAL A 186 16.42 12.86 -15.07
C VAL A 186 16.39 14.28 -14.50
N LYS A 187 15.79 14.51 -13.32
CA LYS A 187 15.70 15.82 -12.66
C LYS A 187 17.01 16.22 -11.96
N SER A 188 17.81 15.27 -11.50
CA SER A 188 19.18 15.50 -11.01
C SER A 188 20.11 15.99 -12.12
N LYS A 189 19.78 15.72 -13.39
CA LYS A 189 20.44 16.36 -14.54
C LYS A 189 19.90 17.76 -14.86
N GLN A 190 18.90 18.26 -14.12
CA GLN A 190 18.26 19.54 -14.37
C GLN A 190 18.49 20.48 -13.16
N PRO A 191 19.27 21.55 -13.30
CA PRO A 191 19.68 22.37 -12.17
C PRO A 191 18.48 23.14 -11.58
N GLU A 192 18.06 22.77 -10.37
CA GLU A 192 17.09 23.50 -9.55
C GLU A 192 17.74 24.80 -9.04
N THR A 193 17.55 25.92 -9.75
CA THR A 193 17.74 27.31 -9.27
C THR A 193 17.15 28.35 -10.24
N ALA A 194 16.12 28.03 -11.02
CA ALA A 194 15.74 28.85 -12.18
C ALA A 194 14.44 29.68 -12.07
N GLU A 195 13.49 29.42 -11.18
CA GLU A 195 12.20 30.15 -11.22
C GLU A 195 12.21 31.48 -10.46
N ASP A 196 12.61 31.45 -9.19
CA ASP A 196 12.69 32.68 -8.35
C ASP A 196 13.80 33.62 -8.85
N SER A 197 14.91 33.04 -9.36
CA SER A 197 16.02 33.81 -9.91
C SER A 197 15.81 34.26 -11.36
N ARG A 198 14.74 33.84 -12.06
CA ARG A 198 14.44 34.30 -13.43
C ARG A 198 13.73 35.64 -13.44
N HIS A 199 12.84 35.87 -12.48
CA HIS A 199 12.06 37.12 -12.42
C HIS A 199 12.98 38.31 -12.09
N ASP A 200 13.77 38.17 -11.02
CA ASP A 200 14.81 39.13 -10.62
C ASP A 200 15.86 39.34 -11.72
N TYR A 201 16.26 38.26 -12.41
CA TYR A 201 17.22 38.34 -13.51
C TYR A 201 16.68 39.07 -14.75
N SER A 202 15.42 38.84 -15.11
CA SER A 202 14.79 39.48 -16.26
C SER A 202 14.65 40.98 -16.03
N GLU A 203 14.24 41.38 -14.82
CA GLU A 203 14.08 42.79 -14.44
C GLU A 203 15.43 43.53 -14.44
N LEU A 204 16.48 42.91 -13.90
CA LEU A 204 17.85 43.44 -13.96
C LEU A 204 18.38 43.56 -15.39
N ALA A 205 18.13 42.56 -16.25
CA ALA A 205 18.55 42.60 -17.65
C ALA A 205 17.85 43.72 -18.43
N HIS A 206 16.58 43.97 -18.14
CA HIS A 206 15.85 45.10 -18.71
C HIS A 206 16.41 46.45 -18.30
N ALA A 207 16.62 46.66 -17.00
CA ALA A 207 17.16 47.91 -16.49
C ALA A 207 18.54 48.22 -17.09
N LEU A 208 19.41 47.20 -17.17
CA LEU A 208 20.73 47.33 -17.76
C LEU A 208 20.69 47.54 -19.28
N SER A 209 19.75 46.91 -19.99
CA SER A 209 19.55 47.15 -21.42
C SER A 209 19.15 48.60 -21.70
N SER A 210 18.25 49.17 -20.90
CA SER A 210 17.84 50.58 -21.04
C SER A 210 19.02 51.51 -20.80
N ARG A 211 19.71 51.32 -19.66
CA ARG A 211 20.86 52.15 -19.28
C ARG A 211 21.98 52.09 -20.32
N LEU A 212 22.26 50.91 -20.87
CA LEU A 212 23.26 50.75 -21.93
C LEU A 212 22.84 51.46 -23.22
N SER A 213 21.57 51.40 -23.59
CA SER A 213 21.07 52.11 -24.77
C SER A 213 21.18 53.63 -24.61
N ASP A 214 20.95 54.15 -23.41
CA ASP A 214 21.11 55.57 -23.09
C ASP A 214 22.57 55.99 -23.15
N THR A 215 23.49 55.19 -22.59
CA THR A 215 24.94 55.44 -22.65
C THR A 215 25.46 55.43 -24.09
N LEU A 216 25.06 54.45 -24.90
CA LEU A 216 25.45 54.38 -26.32
C LEU A 216 24.96 55.62 -27.10
N SER A 217 23.74 56.09 -26.78
CA SER A 217 23.17 57.27 -27.43
C SER A 217 23.85 58.57 -26.98
N ALA A 218 24.19 58.69 -25.69
CA ALA A 218 24.85 59.85 -25.12
C ALA A 218 26.31 59.99 -25.58
N GLU A 219 27.03 58.88 -25.70
CA GLU A 219 28.43 58.85 -26.13
C GLU A 219 28.59 58.74 -27.66
N GLY A 220 27.49 58.53 -28.40
CA GLY A 220 27.50 58.34 -29.85
C GLY A 220 28.26 57.09 -30.31
N LEU A 221 28.40 56.09 -29.44
CA LEU A 221 29.18 54.88 -29.68
C LEU A 221 28.30 53.76 -30.27
N SER A 222 28.88 52.97 -31.15
CA SER A 222 28.28 51.69 -31.55
C SER A 222 28.43 50.63 -30.46
N GLN A 223 27.56 49.61 -30.48
CA GLN A 223 27.65 48.45 -29.57
C GLN A 223 29.03 47.79 -29.57
N ALA A 224 29.68 47.74 -30.73
CA ALA A 224 31.00 47.13 -30.90
C ALA A 224 32.13 48.00 -30.33
N GLU A 225 32.02 49.32 -30.45
CA GLU A 225 32.99 50.27 -29.90
C GLU A 225 32.91 50.30 -28.38
N TRP A 226 31.70 50.42 -27.84
CA TRP A 226 31.50 50.41 -26.39
C TRP A 226 32.00 49.10 -25.75
N ALA A 227 31.71 47.96 -26.37
CA ALA A 227 32.20 46.66 -25.93
C ALA A 227 33.73 46.58 -25.91
N ARG A 228 34.41 47.13 -26.93
CA ARG A 228 35.88 47.18 -27.00
C ARG A 228 36.48 48.08 -25.93
N CYS A 229 35.90 49.26 -25.70
CA CYS A 229 36.38 50.20 -24.69
C CYS A 229 36.26 49.65 -23.27
N ASN A 230 35.25 48.81 -23.03
CA ASN A 230 34.92 48.28 -21.70
C ASN A 230 35.38 46.82 -21.47
N GLY A 231 36.10 46.21 -22.42
CA GLY A 231 36.61 44.85 -22.28
C GLY A 231 35.54 43.76 -22.21
N VAL A 232 34.34 44.03 -22.74
CA VAL A 232 33.21 43.08 -22.77
C VAL A 232 33.02 42.55 -24.19
N SER A 233 32.49 41.33 -24.35
CA SER A 233 32.23 40.78 -25.68
C SER A 233 31.10 41.54 -26.39
N THR A 234 31.29 41.83 -27.68
CA THR A 234 30.26 42.45 -28.53
C THR A 234 28.98 41.60 -28.60
N LYS A 235 29.14 40.28 -28.52
CA LYS A 235 28.05 39.30 -28.46
C LYS A 235 27.20 39.49 -27.21
N SER A 236 27.82 39.65 -26.04
CA SER A 236 27.10 39.85 -24.77
C SER A 236 26.30 41.16 -24.78
N VAL A 237 26.88 42.24 -25.31
CA VAL A 237 26.20 43.53 -25.48
C VAL A 237 24.98 43.41 -26.40
N SER A 238 25.14 42.74 -27.55
CA SER A 238 24.03 42.50 -28.48
C SER A 238 22.92 41.63 -27.87
N MET A 239 23.30 40.63 -27.05
CA MET A 239 22.33 39.80 -26.34
C MET A 239 21.56 40.55 -25.27
N LEU A 240 22.20 41.48 -24.55
CA LEU A 240 21.54 42.32 -23.56
C LEU A 240 20.53 43.26 -24.20
N ILE A 241 20.92 43.98 -25.27
CA ILE A 241 20.04 44.93 -25.97
C ILE A 241 18.81 44.23 -26.57
N ASN A 242 19.00 42.99 -27.02
CA ASN A 242 17.91 42.18 -27.58
C ASN A 242 17.26 41.26 -26.54
N HIS A 243 17.54 41.41 -25.25
CA HIS A 243 17.12 40.48 -24.21
C HIS A 243 15.62 40.25 -24.22
N GLN A 244 14.80 41.32 -24.30
CA GLN A 244 13.35 41.20 -24.31
C GLN A 244 12.83 40.43 -25.53
N LYS A 245 13.26 40.84 -26.73
CA LYS A 245 12.86 40.20 -27.99
C LYS A 245 13.29 38.74 -28.05
N ARG A 246 14.41 38.39 -27.42
CA ARG A 246 14.93 37.01 -27.36
C ARG A 246 14.18 36.18 -26.32
N SER A 247 13.85 36.78 -25.18
CA SER A 247 13.05 36.17 -24.11
C SER A 247 11.65 35.80 -24.62
N GLU A 248 10.95 36.74 -25.25
CA GLU A 248 9.61 36.53 -25.85
C GLU A 248 9.63 35.45 -26.96
N ALA A 249 10.74 35.34 -27.70
CA ALA A 249 10.91 34.36 -28.77
C ALA A 249 11.42 32.99 -28.27
N GLY A 250 11.62 32.79 -26.97
CA GLY A 250 12.18 31.57 -26.38
C GLY A 250 13.62 31.26 -26.84
N LYS A 251 14.37 32.29 -27.28
CA LYS A 251 15.76 32.17 -27.77
C LYS A 251 16.75 32.33 -26.60
N GLU A 252 17.98 31.87 -26.82
CA GLU A 252 19.07 32.00 -25.85
C GLU A 252 19.25 33.46 -25.40
N CYS A 253 19.05 33.74 -24.11
CA CYS A 253 19.30 35.05 -23.50
C CYS A 253 20.73 35.14 -22.97
N ILE A 254 21.18 36.36 -22.67
CA ILE A 254 22.46 36.60 -21.99
C ILE A 254 22.59 35.74 -20.72
N SER A 255 23.81 35.33 -20.38
CA SER A 255 24.07 34.57 -19.14
C SER A 255 24.24 35.50 -17.93
N LYS A 256 24.08 34.97 -16.71
CA LYS A 256 24.28 35.73 -15.46
C LYS A 256 25.70 36.31 -15.33
N ASN A 257 26.70 35.57 -15.77
CA ASN A 257 28.11 35.98 -15.70
C ASN A 257 28.43 37.10 -16.72
N GLU A 258 27.82 37.06 -17.91
CA GLU A 258 27.98 38.13 -18.89
C GLU A 258 27.22 39.39 -18.48
N LEU A 259 26.03 39.24 -17.89
CA LEU A 259 25.25 40.37 -17.39
C LEU A 259 25.98 41.10 -16.24
N SER A 260 26.59 40.36 -15.32
CA SER A 260 27.38 40.97 -14.23
C SER A 260 28.63 41.68 -14.77
N GLY A 261 29.27 41.16 -15.82
CA GLY A 261 30.36 41.82 -16.52
C GLY A 261 29.95 43.17 -17.11
N ILE A 262 28.80 43.23 -17.80
CA ILE A 262 28.26 44.49 -18.34
C ILE A 262 27.87 45.47 -17.23
N ARG A 263 27.26 44.98 -16.14
CA ARG A 263 26.90 45.81 -14.98
C ARG A 263 28.13 46.50 -14.38
N ASN A 264 29.21 45.75 -14.19
CA ASN A 264 30.46 46.30 -13.64
C ASN A 264 31.09 47.35 -14.58
N ALA A 265 30.95 47.19 -15.90
CA ALA A 265 31.41 48.16 -16.89
C ALA A 265 30.56 49.44 -16.92
N LEU A 266 29.27 49.36 -16.56
CA LEU A 266 28.36 50.50 -16.54
C LEU A 266 28.44 51.34 -15.25
N GLY A 267 29.04 50.82 -14.18
CA GLY A 267 29.10 51.46 -12.85
C GLY A 267 27.93 51.08 -11.95
#